data_AF-A0A1Y4RUH2-F1
#
_entry.id   AF-A0A1Y4RUH2-F1
#
_cell.length_a   1.000
_cell.length_b   1.000
_cell.length_c   1.000
_cell.angle_alpha   90.00
_cell.angle_beta   90.00
_cell.angle_gamma   90.00
#
_symmetry.space_group_name_H-M   'P 1'
#
loop_
_entity.id
_entity.type
_entity.pdbx_description
1 polymer ?
#
loop_
_entity_poly.entity_id
_entity_poly.type
_entity_poly.pdbx_seq_one_letter_code
_entity_poly.pdbx_strand_id
1 'polypeptide(L)'
;MKKPKIKLTLIEQKGHMGCHHGHRIGDTFDFDTDRGKLCPMAMHVAFPYIDILRYGGTLPSRPDGSIVFCCPDADVINVFRIEMEE
;
A
#
# COMPACT_ATOMS: atom_id res chain seq x y z
N MET A 1 -1.91 -4.50 23.29
CA MET A 1 -1.70 -5.47 22.19
C MET A 1 -0.57 -4.98 21.32
N LYS A 2 0.28 -5.88 20.80
CA LYS A 2 1.28 -5.53 19.79
C LYS A 2 0.54 -5.18 18.49
N LYS A 3 0.88 -4.06 17.86
CA LYS A 3 0.28 -3.69 16.57
C LYS A 3 0.75 -4.71 15.52
N PRO A 4 -0.15 -5.20 14.64
CA PRO A 4 0.25 -6.10 13.56
C PRO A 4 1.28 -5.42 12.65
N LYS A 5 2.23 -6.22 12.16
CA LYS A 5 3.13 -5.78 11.11
C LYS A 5 2.35 -5.63 9.81
N ILE A 6 2.77 -4.67 8.99
CA ILE A 6 2.09 -4.37 7.75
C ILE A 6 3.11 -4.34 6.62
N LYS A 7 2.85 -5.18 5.62
CA LYS A 7 3.58 -5.22 4.37
C LYS A 7 2.74 -4.62 3.25
N LEU A 8 3.37 -3.77 2.45
CA LEU A 8 2.79 -3.15 1.27
C LEU A 8 3.50 -3.68 0.04
N THR A 9 2.77 -4.20 -0.93
CA THR A 9 3.34 -4.77 -2.17
C THR A 9 2.76 -4.08 -3.39
N LEU A 10 3.59 -3.54 -4.29
CA LEU A 10 3.13 -3.00 -5.57
C LEU A 10 2.76 -4.16 -6.49
N ILE A 11 1.48 -4.32 -6.82
CA ILE A 11 0.99 -5.47 -7.60
C ILE A 11 0.54 -5.11 -9.02
N GLU A 12 0.26 -3.84 -9.28
CA GLU A 12 -0.30 -3.39 -10.56
C GLU A 12 0.04 -1.91 -10.76
N GLN A 13 0.26 -1.53 -12.02
CA GLN A 13 0.40 -0.14 -12.44
C GLN A 13 -0.57 0.11 -13.60
N LYS A 14 -1.28 1.23 -13.54
CA LYS A 14 -2.21 1.68 -14.57
C LYS A 14 -1.76 3.04 -15.09
N GLY A 15 -2.03 3.30 -16.38
CA GLY A 15 -1.56 4.48 -17.09
C GLY A 15 -0.47 4.14 -18.11
N HIS A 16 -0.01 5.16 -18.83
CA HIS A 16 1.00 5.01 -19.89
C HIS A 16 2.40 5.47 -19.46
N MET A 17 2.52 6.05 -18.26
CA MET A 17 3.74 6.58 -17.69
C MET A 17 4.28 5.65 -16.60
N GLY A 18 5.60 5.64 -16.41
CA GLY A 18 6.22 5.00 -15.24
C GLY A 18 6.00 5.81 -13.97
N CYS A 19 6.12 5.17 -12.82
CA CYS A 19 6.03 5.85 -11.52
C CYS A 19 7.05 7.00 -11.42
N HIS A 20 6.59 8.22 -11.10
CA HIS A 20 7.46 9.39 -10.92
C HIS A 20 8.47 9.25 -9.78
N HIS A 21 8.15 8.46 -8.76
CA HIS A 21 9.08 8.14 -7.67
C HIS A 21 10.01 6.96 -7.99
N GLY A 22 9.73 6.21 -9.06
CA GLY A 22 10.55 5.07 -9.51
C GLY A 22 10.16 3.69 -8.98
N HIS A 23 9.00 3.54 -8.32
CA HIS A 23 8.50 2.23 -7.86
C HIS A 23 8.14 1.29 -9.03
N ARG A 24 8.32 -0.02 -8.83
CA ARG A 24 8.11 -1.08 -9.80
C ARG A 24 7.28 -2.23 -9.22
N ILE A 25 6.57 -2.95 -10.10
CA ILE A 25 5.77 -4.12 -9.71
C ILE A 25 6.68 -5.15 -9.06
N GLY A 26 6.27 -5.64 -7.89
CA GLY A 26 7.05 -6.52 -7.03
C GLY A 26 7.77 -5.80 -5.89
N ASP A 27 7.88 -4.47 -5.90
CA ASP A 27 8.45 -3.74 -4.77
C ASP A 27 7.60 -3.96 -3.50
N THR A 28 8.29 -4.23 -2.39
CA THR A 28 7.67 -4.47 -1.08
C THR A 28 8.22 -3.51 -0.03
N PHE A 29 7.35 -3.06 0.88
CA PHE A 29 7.70 -2.12 1.94
C PHE A 29 7.12 -2.59 3.27
N ASP A 30 7.96 -2.62 4.31
CA ASP A 30 7.51 -2.72 5.70
C ASP A 30 7.11 -1.31 6.21
N PHE A 31 5.88 -1.15 6.66
CA PHE A 31 5.34 0.16 7.05
C PHE A 31 6.09 0.82 8.22
N ASP A 32 6.64 0.03 9.14
CA ASP A 32 7.30 0.57 10.33
C ASP A 32 8.76 0.92 10.07
N THR A 33 9.45 0.14 9.23
CA THR A 33 10.91 0.20 9.04
C THR A 33 11.36 0.78 7.71
N ASP A 34 10.53 0.74 6.66
CA ASP A 34 10.85 1.31 5.35
C ASP A 34 10.30 2.73 5.15
N ARG A 35 10.08 3.45 6.26
CA ARG A 35 9.70 4.86 6.22
C ARG A 35 10.76 5.67 5.47
N GLY A 36 10.35 6.31 4.39
CA GLY A 36 11.22 7.08 3.49
C GLY A 36 11.64 6.34 2.22
N LYS A 37 11.46 5.01 2.12
CA LYS A 37 11.62 4.27 0.86
C LYS A 37 10.33 4.32 0.03
N LEU A 38 9.18 4.16 0.67
CA LEU A 38 7.89 4.32 0.01
C LEU A 38 7.64 5.79 -0.36
N CYS A 39 7.04 6.02 -1.54
CA CYS A 39 6.65 7.35 -1.99
C CYS A 39 5.74 8.04 -0.93
N PRO A 40 6.01 9.30 -0.54
CA PRO A 40 5.19 10.01 0.45
C PRO A 40 3.71 10.10 0.08
N MET A 41 3.39 10.23 -1.21
CA MET A 41 2.00 10.26 -1.68
C MET A 41 1.30 8.91 -1.51
N ALA A 42 1.98 7.81 -1.81
CA ALA A 42 1.46 6.47 -1.57
C ALA A 42 1.27 6.21 -0.07
N MET A 43 2.25 6.62 0.75
CA MET A 43 2.20 6.51 2.21
C MET A 43 1.02 7.28 2.82
N HIS A 44 0.73 8.48 2.31
CA HIS A 44 -0.39 9.30 2.78
C HIS A 44 -1.74 8.60 2.57
N VAL A 45 -1.93 7.92 1.44
CA VAL A 45 -3.15 7.13 1.18
C VAL A 45 -3.16 5.82 1.96
N ALA A 46 -2.00 5.17 2.13
CA ALA A 46 -1.90 3.92 2.87
C ALA A 46 -2.25 4.09 4.35
N PHE A 47 -1.85 5.22 4.96
CA PHE A 47 -1.98 5.48 6.39
C PHE A 47 -3.38 5.16 6.98
N PRO A 48 -4.50 5.70 6.45
CA PRO A 48 -5.83 5.38 6.99
C PRO A 48 -6.21 3.90 6.88
N TYR A 49 -5.83 3.20 5.81
CA TYR A 49 -6.10 1.76 5.67
C TYR A 49 -5.35 0.98 6.76
N ILE A 50 -4.09 1.34 6.97
CA ILE A 50 -3.20 0.68 7.92
C ILE A 50 -3.68 0.90 9.36
N ASP A 51 -4.09 2.11 9.71
CA ASP A 51 -4.60 2.39 11.04
C ASP A 51 -5.90 1.64 11.32
N ILE A 52 -6.83 1.57 10.35
CA ILE A 52 -8.06 0.77 10.48
C ILE A 52 -7.72 -0.69 10.82
N LEU A 53 -6.82 -1.32 10.06
CA LEU A 53 -6.40 -2.70 10.31
C LEU A 53 -5.70 -2.87 11.66
N ARG A 54 -4.81 -1.93 12.04
CA ARG A 54 -4.07 -1.97 13.31
C ARG A 54 -4.95 -1.84 14.54
N TYR A 55 -6.08 -1.16 14.42
CA TYR A 55 -7.05 -0.99 15.49
C TYR A 55 -8.24 -1.96 15.39
N GLY A 56 -8.10 -3.04 14.60
CA GLY A 56 -9.07 -4.14 14.55
C GLY A 56 -10.31 -3.87 13.70
N GLY A 57 -10.28 -2.81 12.89
CA GLY A 57 -11.32 -2.53 11.90
C GLY A 57 -11.17 -3.41 10.66
N THR A 58 -12.22 -3.40 9.83
CA THR A 58 -12.27 -4.13 8.56
C THR A 58 -12.32 -3.15 7.39
N LEU A 59 -11.74 -3.57 6.26
CA LEU A 59 -11.75 -2.80 5.02
C LEU A 59 -12.48 -3.59 3.93
N PRO A 60 -13.01 -2.91 2.90
CA PRO A 60 -13.50 -3.58 1.72
C PRO A 60 -12.39 -4.41 1.06
N SER A 61 -12.69 -5.68 0.78
CA SER A 61 -11.81 -6.58 0.06
C SER A 61 -12.28 -6.77 -1.38
N ARG A 62 -11.35 -7.10 -2.28
CA ARG A 62 -11.66 -7.67 -3.60
C ARG A 62 -12.32 -9.06 -3.45
N PRO A 63 -12.90 -9.62 -4.52
CA PRO A 63 -13.49 -10.96 -4.49
C PRO A 63 -12.53 -12.08 -4.04
N ASP A 64 -11.23 -11.89 -4.25
CA ASP A 64 -10.17 -12.81 -3.81
C ASP A 64 -9.73 -12.59 -2.34
N GLY A 65 -10.43 -11.71 -1.60
CA GLY A 65 -10.11 -11.36 -0.22
C GLY A 65 -8.98 -10.34 -0.08
N SER A 66 -8.32 -9.92 -1.16
CA SER A 66 -7.21 -8.95 -1.07
C SER A 66 -7.70 -7.54 -0.77
N ILE A 67 -6.98 -6.84 0.11
CA ILE A 67 -7.19 -5.41 0.39
C ILE A 67 -6.15 -4.63 -0.42
N VAL A 68 -6.62 -3.66 -1.20
CA VAL A 68 -5.77 -2.83 -2.04
C VAL A 68 -6.12 -1.35 -1.92
N PHE A 69 -5.14 -0.51 -2.19
CA PHE A 69 -5.30 0.92 -2.40
C PHE A 69 -4.43 1.36 -3.57
N CYS A 70 -4.56 2.61 -4.02
CA CYS A 70 -3.69 3.17 -5.04
C CYS A 70 -3.10 4.51 -4.62
N CYS A 71 -1.93 4.86 -5.17
CA CYS A 71 -1.36 6.18 -4.96
C CYS A 71 -2.19 7.26 -5.70
N PRO A 72 -2.19 8.50 -5.21
CA PRO A 72 -3.01 9.58 -5.76
C PRO A 72 -2.27 10.35 -6.86
N ASP A 73 -1.73 9.63 -7.85
CA ASP A 73 -1.05 10.23 -9.01
C ASP A 73 -1.95 10.03 -10.24
N ALA A 74 -2.34 11.14 -10.87
CA ALA A 74 -3.34 11.16 -11.92
C ALA A 74 -2.82 10.64 -13.26
N ASP A 75 -1.51 10.70 -13.51
CA ASP A 75 -0.89 10.26 -14.76
C ASP A 75 -0.46 8.79 -14.70
N VAL A 76 -0.17 8.30 -13.49
CA VAL A 76 0.22 6.90 -13.23
C VAL A 76 -0.34 6.43 -11.90
N ILE A 77 -1.17 5.39 -11.95
CA ILE A 77 -1.82 4.83 -10.75
C ILE A 77 -1.12 3.52 -10.39
N ASN A 78 -0.35 3.54 -9.31
CA ASN A 78 0.21 2.34 -8.71
C ASN A 78 -0.77 1.75 -7.69
N VAL A 79 -1.08 0.47 -7.81
CA VAL A 79 -1.95 -0.28 -6.90
C VAL A 79 -1.10 -1.13 -5.97
N PHE A 80 -1.32 -0.96 -4.67
CA PHE A 80 -0.62 -1.66 -3.62
C PHE A 80 -1.57 -2.60 -2.89
N ARG A 81 -1.11 -3.84 -2.65
CA ARG A 81 -1.74 -4.78 -1.72
C ARG A 81 -1.27 -4.49 -0.29
N ILE A 82 -2.18 -4.57 0.68
CA ILE A 82 -1.88 -4.48 2.11
C ILE A 82 -2.01 -5.87 2.72
N GLU A 83 -0.98 -6.31 3.44
CA GLU A 83 -0.96 -7.60 4.13
C GLU A 83 -0.59 -7.37 5.60
N MET A 84 -1.39 -7.95 6.51
CA MET A 84 -1.04 -8.04 7.93
C MET A 84 -0.16 -9.26 8.14
N GLU A 85 0.97 -9.08 8.81
CA GLU A 85 1.87 -10.16 9.23
C GLU A 85 1.79 -10.33 10.75
N GLU A 86 1.76 -11.58 11.23
CA GLU A 86 1.74 -11.96 12.65
C GLU A 86 3.08 -11.66 13.38
#